data_AF-A0A1B6L7E0-F1
#
_entry.id   AF-A0A1B6L7E0-F1
#
_cell.length_a   1.000
_cell.length_b   1.000
_cell.length_c   1.000
_cell.angle_alpha   90.00
_cell.angle_beta   90.00
_cell.angle_gamma   90.00
#
_symmetry.space_group_name_H-M   'P 1'
#
loop_
_entity.id
_entity.type
_entity.pdbx_description
1 polymer ?
#
loop_
_entity_poly.entity_id
_entity_poly.type
_entity_poly.pdbx_seq_one_letter_code
_entity_poly.pdbx_strand_id
1 'polypeptide(L)'
;LKRSMLECIDRFIKEMDTCCQGMERISVRFAVLDPNNLMKTSENEPPKLVTSLVDNYDKISSEYMLTEIPRLRRFLQAVKIPEEEFLDWSSLRLLHFVVEYELSYSIPNLTLALRYLITICVSVASCERSFQISN
;
A
#
# COMPACT_ATOMS: atom_id res chain seq x y z
N LEU A 1 -37.46 11.38 19.70
CA LEU A 1 -36.06 11.82 19.89
C LEU A 1 -35.11 10.67 20.24
N LYS A 2 -35.24 10.03 21.42
CA LYS A 2 -34.29 8.98 21.89
C LYS A 2 -34.10 7.81 20.92
N ARG A 3 -35.18 7.29 20.32
CA ARG A 3 -35.11 6.20 19.33
C ARG A 3 -34.35 6.59 18.06
N SER A 4 -34.65 7.77 17.50
CA SER A 4 -33.97 8.28 16.31
C SER A 4 -32.48 8.55 16.58
N MET A 5 -32.11 9.02 17.77
CA MET A 5 -30.70 9.15 18.15
C MET A 5 -29.98 7.80 18.23
N LEU A 6 -30.64 6.77 18.79
CA LEU A 6 -30.08 5.42 18.84
C LEU A 6 -29.90 4.84 17.43
N GLU A 7 -30.90 5.01 16.55
CA GLU A 7 -30.82 4.59 15.15
C GLU A 7 -29.69 5.32 14.38
N CYS A 8 -29.41 6.58 14.72
CA CYS A 8 -28.26 7.32 14.18
C CYS A 8 -26.92 6.76 14.67
N ILE A 9 -26.81 6.44 15.97
CA ILE A 9 -25.60 5.85 16.55
C ILE A 9 -25.33 4.47 15.96
N ASP A 10 -26.35 3.62 15.83
CA ASP A 10 -26.22 2.28 15.23
C ASP A 10 -25.72 2.37 13.79
N ARG A 11 -26.23 3.33 13.02
CA ARG A 11 -25.76 3.58 11.65
C ARG A 11 -24.31 4.04 11.63
N PHE A 12 -23.94 4.98 12.49
CA PHE A 12 -22.57 5.48 12.59
C PHE A 12 -21.58 4.36 12.94
N ILE A 13 -21.92 3.50 13.91
CA ILE A 13 -21.11 2.34 14.29
C ILE A 13 -20.93 1.41 13.08
N LYS A 14 -22.01 1.12 12.35
CA LYS A 14 -21.96 0.25 11.17
C LYS A 14 -21.10 0.83 10.04
N GLU A 15 -21.19 2.13 9.80
CA GLU A 15 -20.36 2.83 8.81
C GLU A 15 -18.88 2.81 9.20
N MET A 16 -18.58 3.06 10.48
CA MET A 16 -17.23 3.01 11.02
C MET A 16 -16.62 1.61 10.91
N ASP A 17 -17.37 0.56 11.28
CA ASP A 17 -16.93 -0.84 11.15
C ASP A 17 -16.67 -1.21 9.69
N THR A 18 -17.58 -0.82 8.78
CA THR A 18 -17.41 -1.04 7.34
C THR A 18 -16.15 -0.34 6.81
N CYS A 19 -15.90 0.90 7.25
CA CYS A 19 -14.71 1.66 6.88
C CYS A 19 -13.42 0.98 7.38
N CYS A 20 -13.37 0.61 8.66
CA CYS A 20 -12.24 -0.10 9.27
C CYS A 20 -11.92 -1.41 8.52
N GLN A 21 -12.94 -2.21 8.21
CA GLN A 21 -12.77 -3.44 7.43
C GLN A 21 -12.24 -3.17 6.02
N GLY A 22 -12.68 -2.08 5.39
CA GLY A 22 -12.15 -1.64 4.10
C GLY A 22 -10.66 -1.31 4.16
N MET A 23 -10.25 -0.54 5.18
CA MET A 23 -8.84 -0.18 5.41
C MET A 23 -7.98 -1.41 5.70
N GLU A 24 -8.46 -2.34 6.53
CA GLU A 24 -7.76 -3.58 6.85
C GLU A 24 -7.54 -4.45 5.61
N ARG A 25 -8.55 -4.58 4.74
CA ARG A 25 -8.42 -5.31 3.46
C ARG A 25 -7.37 -4.69 2.55
N ILE A 26 -7.30 -3.36 2.47
CA ILE A 26 -6.26 -2.66 1.69
C ILE A 26 -4.88 -2.92 2.30
N SER A 27 -4.76 -2.82 3.63
CA SER A 27 -3.52 -3.07 4.36
C SER A 27 -2.97 -4.48 4.09
N VAL A 28 -3.81 -5.52 4.21
CA VAL A 28 -3.41 -6.91 3.95
C VAL A 28 -3.05 -7.13 2.47
N ARG A 29 -3.82 -6.53 1.54
CA ARG A 29 -3.58 -6.67 0.10
C ARG A 29 -2.25 -6.05 -0.33
N PHE A 30 -1.91 -4.89 0.22
CA PHE A 30 -0.70 -4.15 -0.13
C PHE A 30 0.44 -4.37 0.86
N ALA A 31 0.32 -5.33 1.78
CA ALA A 31 1.33 -5.60 2.81
C ALA A 31 2.73 -5.83 2.22
N VAL A 32 2.85 -6.37 1.01
CA VAL A 32 4.14 -6.53 0.32
C VAL A 32 4.90 -5.22 0.11
N LEU A 33 4.20 -4.07 0.07
CA LEU A 33 4.80 -2.74 -0.12
C LEU A 33 5.26 -2.08 1.19
N ASP A 34 5.05 -2.74 2.33
CA ASP A 34 5.63 -2.32 3.60
C ASP A 34 7.16 -2.52 3.56
N PRO A 35 7.98 -1.53 3.94
CA PRO A 35 9.43 -1.67 3.93
C PRO A 35 9.96 -2.87 4.72
N ASN A 36 9.33 -3.24 5.84
CA ASN A 36 9.71 -4.43 6.60
C ASN A 36 9.52 -5.68 5.77
N ASN A 37 8.40 -5.79 5.07
CA ASN A 37 8.11 -6.95 4.22
C ASN A 37 9.02 -6.95 2.99
N LEU A 38 9.33 -5.79 2.41
CA LEU A 38 10.27 -5.62 1.30
C LEU A 38 11.71 -5.96 1.69
N MET A 39 12.13 -5.80 2.94
CA MET A 39 13.45 -6.20 3.43
C MET A 39 13.51 -7.67 3.87
N LYS A 40 12.48 -8.13 4.61
CA LYS A 40 12.47 -9.46 5.24
C LYS A 40 12.15 -10.60 4.30
N THR A 41 11.52 -10.35 3.15
CA THR A 41 11.18 -11.41 2.20
C THR A 41 12.45 -12.14 1.74
N SER A 42 12.80 -13.24 2.41
CA SER A 42 13.81 -14.20 1.97
C SER A 42 13.38 -14.84 0.66
N GLU A 43 14.20 -15.64 -0.03
CA GLU A 43 13.75 -16.31 -1.27
C GLU A 43 12.52 -17.25 -1.07
N ASN A 44 12.14 -17.57 0.19
CA ASN A 44 11.11 -18.56 0.54
C ASN A 44 9.76 -17.99 1.05
N GLU A 45 9.71 -16.74 1.52
CA GLU A 45 8.49 -16.08 2.04
C GLU A 45 7.68 -15.15 1.09
N PRO A 46 8.21 -14.60 -0.02
CA PRO A 46 7.50 -13.61 -0.82
C PRO A 46 6.28 -14.11 -1.60
N PRO A 47 6.05 -15.42 -1.84
CA PRO A 47 4.90 -15.83 -2.67
C PRO A 47 3.57 -15.33 -2.12
N LYS A 48 3.31 -15.46 -0.81
CA LYS A 48 1.96 -15.20 -0.26
C LYS A 48 1.56 -13.73 -0.32
N LEU A 49 2.46 -12.82 0.05
CA LEU A 49 2.17 -11.38 0.05
C LEU A 49 2.05 -10.84 -1.39
N VAL A 50 2.89 -11.34 -2.30
CA VAL A 50 2.80 -11.00 -3.72
C VAL A 50 1.50 -11.52 -4.33
N THR A 51 1.11 -12.76 -4.04
CA THR A 51 -0.15 -13.35 -4.53
C THR A 51 -1.37 -12.55 -4.05
N SER A 52 -1.43 -12.18 -2.77
CA SER A 52 -2.51 -11.35 -2.21
C SER A 52 -2.75 -10.06 -3.00
N LEU A 53 -1.66 -9.43 -3.45
CA LEU A 53 -1.72 -8.25 -4.30
C LEU A 53 -2.17 -8.62 -5.72
N VAL A 54 -1.48 -9.55 -6.36
CA VAL A 54 -1.63 -9.88 -7.80
C VAL A 54 -3.00 -10.43 -8.14
N ASP A 55 -3.64 -11.18 -7.24
CA ASP A 55 -4.98 -11.76 -7.44
C ASP A 55 -6.06 -10.70 -7.77
N ASN A 56 -5.80 -9.42 -7.46
CA ASN A 56 -6.72 -8.32 -7.69
C ASN A 56 -6.26 -7.35 -8.79
N TYR A 57 -5.10 -7.58 -9.41
CA TYR A 57 -4.49 -6.65 -10.36
C TYR A 57 -3.78 -7.39 -11.50
N ASP A 58 -4.51 -7.73 -12.56
CA ASP A 58 -4.03 -8.47 -13.74
C ASP A 58 -2.79 -7.87 -14.43
N LYS A 59 -2.55 -6.57 -14.24
CA LYS A 59 -1.39 -5.86 -14.81
C LYS A 59 -0.09 -6.05 -14.02
N ILE A 60 -0.16 -6.64 -12.83
CA ILE A 60 0.99 -6.90 -11.98
C ILE A 60 1.31 -8.39 -12.08
N SER A 61 2.53 -8.73 -12.51
CA SER A 61 3.01 -10.11 -12.55
C SER A 61 3.69 -10.48 -11.24
N SER A 62 3.28 -11.60 -10.64
CA SER A 62 3.90 -12.14 -9.44
C SER A 62 5.37 -12.51 -9.70
N GLU A 63 5.64 -13.20 -10.80
CA GLU A 63 7.00 -13.60 -11.20
C GLU A 63 7.92 -12.39 -11.31
N TYR A 64 7.52 -11.34 -12.03
CA TYR A 64 8.34 -10.15 -12.18
C TYR A 64 8.49 -9.40 -10.85
N MET A 65 7.42 -9.26 -10.06
CA MET A 65 7.49 -8.62 -8.75
C MET A 65 8.48 -9.32 -7.81
N LEU A 66 8.53 -10.65 -7.83
CA LEU A 66 9.52 -11.43 -7.05
C LEU A 66 10.96 -11.14 -7.47
N THR A 67 11.21 -10.84 -8.74
CA THR A 67 12.56 -10.43 -9.21
C THR A 67 12.89 -8.97 -8.92
N GLU A 68 11.86 -8.12 -8.81
CA GLU A 68 12.01 -6.69 -8.57
C GLU A 68 12.34 -6.36 -7.11
N ILE A 69 11.80 -7.11 -6.15
CA ILE A 69 12.09 -6.93 -4.71
C ILE A 69 13.60 -7.00 -4.40
N PRO A 70 14.35 -8.05 -4.78
CA PRO A 70 15.79 -8.08 -4.55
C PRO A 70 16.54 -7.02 -5.37
N ARG A 71 15.99 -6.59 -6.52
CA ARG A 71 16.56 -5.51 -7.34
C ARG A 71 16.44 -4.16 -6.60
N LEU A 72 15.30 -3.87 -5.98
CA LEU A 72 15.10 -2.70 -5.10
C LEU A 72 16.13 -2.69 -3.96
N ARG A 73 16.35 -3.81 -3.28
CA ARG A 73 17.35 -3.91 -2.19
C ARG A 73 18.75 -3.56 -2.67
N ARG A 74 19.14 -4.03 -3.86
CA ARG A 74 20.44 -3.68 -4.46
C ARG A 74 20.56 -2.18 -4.75
N PHE A 75 19.48 -1.53 -5.19
CA PHE A 75 19.47 -0.09 -5.37
C PHE A 75 19.63 0.66 -4.04
N LEU A 76 18.91 0.25 -2.99
CA LEU A 76 19.05 0.84 -1.64
C LEU A 76 20.50 0.74 -1.14
N GLN A 77 21.14 -0.42 -1.32
CA GLN A 77 22.55 -0.65 -0.97
C GLN A 77 23.50 0.24 -1.80
N ALA A 78 23.25 0.37 -3.11
CA ALA A 78 24.08 1.19 -3.99
C ALA A 78 24.05 2.69 -3.62
N VAL A 79 22.88 3.17 -3.20
CA VAL A 79 22.67 4.55 -2.73
C VAL A 79 23.15 4.74 -1.28
N LYS A 80 23.50 3.65 -0.58
CA LYS A 80 23.95 3.63 0.83
C LYS A 80 22.89 4.15 1.80
N ILE A 81 21.62 3.84 1.53
CA ILE A 81 20.53 4.13 2.47
C ILE A 81 20.61 3.12 3.63
N PRO A 82 20.71 3.56 4.88
CA PRO A 82 20.67 2.67 6.04
C PRO A 82 19.37 1.87 6.08
N GLU A 83 19.44 0.60 6.45
CA GLU A 83 18.25 -0.25 6.56
C GLU A 83 17.24 0.32 7.57
N GLU A 84 17.71 0.80 8.73
CA GLU A 84 16.87 1.44 9.75
C GLU A 84 16.08 2.63 9.19
N GLU A 85 16.74 3.45 8.36
CA GLU A 85 16.07 4.58 7.71
C GLU A 85 14.99 4.08 6.75
N PHE A 86 15.30 3.06 5.95
CA PHE A 86 14.35 2.50 4.99
C PHE A 86 13.13 1.87 5.68
N LEU A 87 13.31 1.20 6.82
CA LEU A 87 12.23 0.56 7.56
C LEU A 87 11.19 1.56 8.08
N ASP A 88 11.58 2.81 8.32
CA ASP A 88 10.70 3.91 8.75
C ASP A 88 9.98 4.60 7.58
N TRP A 89 10.25 4.20 6.34
CA TRP A 89 9.63 4.85 5.18
C TRP A 89 8.14 4.51 5.02
N SER A 90 7.36 5.50 4.61
CA SER A 90 6.03 5.23 4.08
C SER A 90 6.12 4.71 2.64
N SER A 91 5.07 4.03 2.16
CA SER A 91 4.97 3.65 0.74
C SER A 91 5.03 4.87 -0.21
N LEU A 92 4.63 6.06 0.26
CA LEU A 92 4.79 7.31 -0.48
C LEU A 92 6.27 7.71 -0.61
N ARG A 93 7.03 7.63 0.50
CA ARG A 93 8.48 7.91 0.48
C ARG A 93 9.22 6.93 -0.43
N LEU A 94 8.85 5.65 -0.39
CA LEU A 94 9.37 4.64 -1.32
C LEU A 94 9.05 5.00 -2.78
N LEU A 95 7.82 5.41 -3.10
CA LEU A 95 7.48 5.85 -4.46
C LEU A 95 8.31 7.07 -4.89
N HIS A 96 8.54 8.03 -3.99
CA HIS A 96 9.44 9.16 -4.27
C HIS A 96 10.85 8.70 -4.60
N PHE A 97 11.40 7.75 -3.84
CA PHE A 97 12.71 7.16 -4.14
C PHE A 97 12.75 6.51 -5.53
N VAL A 98 11.72 5.75 -5.90
CA VAL A 98 11.62 5.14 -7.24
C VAL A 98 11.64 6.19 -8.36
N VAL A 99 11.01 7.35 -8.14
CA VAL A 99 11.00 8.46 -9.09
C VAL A 99 12.34 9.19 -9.11
N GLU A 100 12.89 9.49 -7.94
CA GLU A 100 14.15 10.22 -7.75
C GLU A 100 15.34 9.52 -8.42
N TYR A 101 15.39 8.19 -8.34
CA TYR A 101 16.45 7.37 -8.93
C TYR A 101 16.07 6.73 -10.28
N GLU A 102 14.98 7.18 -10.91
CA GLU A 102 14.51 6.70 -12.22
C GLU A 102 14.33 5.17 -12.32
N LEU A 103 13.95 4.52 -11.21
CA LEU A 103 13.87 3.06 -11.10
C LEU A 103 12.62 2.47 -11.77
N SER A 104 11.72 3.31 -12.29
CA SER A 104 10.41 2.90 -12.82
C SER A 104 10.51 1.84 -13.94
N TYR A 105 11.57 1.90 -14.76
CA TYR A 105 11.82 0.89 -15.80
C TYR A 105 12.46 -0.39 -15.25
N SER A 106 13.19 -0.28 -14.13
CA SER A 106 13.88 -1.40 -13.50
C SER A 106 12.98 -2.21 -12.57
N ILE A 107 11.97 -1.57 -11.97
CA ILE A 107 11.01 -2.20 -11.06
C ILE A 107 9.56 -1.80 -11.39
N PRO A 108 9.08 -2.08 -12.62
CA PRO A 108 7.79 -1.60 -13.11
C PRO A 108 6.58 -2.15 -12.33
N ASN A 109 6.61 -3.38 -11.85
CA ASN A 109 5.49 -3.98 -11.10
C ASN A 109 5.37 -3.39 -9.70
N LEU A 110 6.48 -3.22 -8.98
CA LEU A 110 6.52 -2.50 -7.70
C LEU A 110 6.07 -1.05 -7.87
N THR A 111 6.54 -0.39 -8.93
CA THR A 111 6.14 0.99 -9.25
C THR A 111 4.63 1.09 -9.46
N LEU A 112 4.05 0.16 -10.23
CA LEU A 112 2.61 0.13 -10.49
C LEU A 112 1.81 -0.14 -9.21
N ALA A 113 2.26 -1.10 -8.38
CA ALA A 113 1.65 -1.42 -7.10
C ALA A 113 1.63 -0.21 -6.15
N LEU A 114 2.76 0.49 -6.03
CA LEU A 114 2.86 1.72 -5.23
C LEU A 114 1.90 2.80 -5.74
N ARG A 115 1.81 2.99 -7.06
CA ARG A 115 0.86 3.93 -7.66
C ARG A 115 -0.59 3.57 -7.36
N TYR A 116 -0.96 2.29 -7.40
CA TYR A 116 -2.31 1.85 -7.03
C TYR A 116 -2.61 2.16 -5.56
N LEU A 117 -1.72 1.81 -4.63
CA LEU A 117 -1.91 2.11 -3.22
C LEU A 117 -2.11 3.61 -2.98
N ILE A 118 -1.22 4.45 -3.51
CA ILE A 118 -1.32 5.91 -3.33
C ILE A 118 -2.58 6.47 -3.99
N THR A 119 -2.97 5.97 -5.17
CA THR A 119 -4.21 6.42 -5.83
C THR A 119 -5.44 6.08 -4.99
N ILE A 120 -5.49 4.89 -4.38
CA ILE A 120 -6.58 4.50 -3.48
C ILE A 120 -6.60 5.43 -2.27
N CYS A 121 -5.47 5.66 -1.60
CA CYS A 121 -5.39 6.55 -0.44
C CYS A 121 -5.82 7.98 -0.76
N VAL A 122 -5.40 8.55 -1.90
CA VAL A 122 -5.78 9.90 -2.32
C VAL A 122 -7.26 9.98 -2.69
N SER A 123 -7.81 8.91 -3.29
CA SER A 123 -9.24 8.86 -3.65
C SER A 123 -10.11 8.87 -2.39
N VAL A 124 -9.77 8.05 -1.38
CA VAL A 124 -10.47 8.01 -0.09
C VAL A 124 -10.39 9.37 0.61
N ALA A 125 -9.19 9.95 0.73
CA ALA A 125 -9.01 11.26 1.36
C ALA A 125 -9.76 12.39 0.64
N SER A 126 -9.92 12.27 -0.69
CA SER A 126 -10.66 13.26 -1.50
C SER A 126 -12.18 13.13 -1.31
N CYS A 127 -12.69 11.89 -1.21
CA CYS A 127 -14.09 11.65 -0.87
C CYS A 127 -14.41 12.24 0.51
N GLU A 128 -13.58 11.99 1.53
CA GLU A 128 -13.76 12.54 2.88
C GLU A 128 -13.84 14.08 2.88
N ARG A 129 -12.91 14.76 2.20
CA ARG A 129 -12.95 16.24 2.08
C ARG A 129 -14.22 16.74 1.40
N SER A 130 -14.70 16.04 0.38
CA SER A 130 -15.92 16.43 -0.34
C SER A 130 -17.17 16.31 0.55
N PHE A 131 -17.22 15.29 1.41
CA PHE A 131 -18.27 15.12 2.42
C PHE A 131 -18.20 16.15 3.56
N GLN A 132 -16.99 16.60 3.94
CA GLN A 132 -16.80 17.68 4.93
C GLN A 132 -17.25 19.05 4.41
N ILE A 133 -17.16 19.31 3.11
CA ILE A 133 -17.59 20.58 2.49
C ILE A 133 -19.11 20.60 2.23
N SER A 134 -19.73 19.43 2.10
CA SER A 134 -21.16 19.29 1.75
C SER A 134 -22.11 19.19 2.94
N ASN A 135 -21.58 19.09 4.17
CA ASN A 135 -22.32 19.12 5.44
C ASN A 135 -22.02 20.41 6.21
#